data_AF-A0A7Y5GVT5-F1
#
_entry.id   AF-A0A7Y5GVT5-F1
#
_cell.length_a   1.000
_cell.length_b   1.000
_cell.length_c   1.000
_cell.angle_alpha   90.00
_cell.angle_beta   90.00
_cell.angle_gamma   90.00
#
_symmetry.space_group_name_H-M   'P 1'
#
loop_
_entity.id
_entity.type
_entity.pdbx_description
1 polymer ?
#
loop_
_entity_poly.entity_id
_entity_poly.type
_entity_poly.pdbx_seq_one_letter_code
_entity_poly.pdbx_strand_id
1 'polypeptide(L)'
;MAFGFYDLMTQLGVDVMNSIDMRSMAGFFAAGIATVLGGLLVGCGEVNDDGGVSTDSQAELDLAYVADLGEESAPDVSSDVGKEGTADSTDEPDGETPDLPYARCPYSTRSGRFTVDLKESSTSIDGVVADGVVPQNVPTVTLSEGGCSLLYPTTLFCEPACEPNFTCDVSGSCIPYPQNQSVGLVGFLGLWAPFTLKPIPPQQIYYYRGSMPHPAFSPNHVVTLQTYFGEHSSFSIAVMGVVPLKMVSESLLFHNDKPATLLWEKAESSTNTAIFVTASLANHGGVPARIECVAPDSGEFTIPATLVAALLDIGYSGFPTVAISRESASSTTTELGCIELVLQSEVVLDVSIDGLISCSSSQDCPFGQTCMSDLHCQ
;
A
#
# COMPACT_ATOMS: atom_id res chain seq x y z
N MET A 1 -6.67 33.59 -14.20
CA MET A 1 -5.30 33.08 -14.43
C MET A 1 -4.54 33.03 -13.10
N ALA A 2 -4.93 32.10 -12.24
CA ALA A 2 -4.22 31.70 -11.03
C ALA A 2 -4.85 30.35 -10.60
N PHE A 3 -4.59 29.31 -11.38
CA PHE A 3 -4.90 27.92 -11.06
C PHE A 3 -3.61 27.14 -11.30
N GLY A 4 -3.17 26.38 -10.30
CA GLY A 4 -1.94 25.60 -10.34
C GLY A 4 -1.06 25.94 -9.16
N PHE A 5 -1.21 25.23 -8.06
CA PHE A 5 -0.13 24.89 -7.13
C PHE A 5 -0.54 23.95 -5.97
N TYR A 6 -1.84 23.63 -5.80
CA TYR A 6 -2.28 22.77 -4.68
C TYR A 6 -2.62 21.31 -5.03
N ASP A 7 -2.49 20.91 -6.31
CA ASP A 7 -2.81 19.55 -6.76
C ASP A 7 -1.64 18.54 -6.62
N LEU A 8 -0.52 18.96 -6.02
CA LEU A 8 0.72 18.15 -5.95
C LEU A 8 0.81 17.28 -4.68
N MET A 9 0.01 17.53 -3.64
CA MET A 9 0.20 16.86 -2.34
C MET A 9 -0.63 15.60 -2.13
N THR A 10 -1.67 15.36 -2.94
CA THR A 10 -2.45 14.10 -2.89
C THR A 10 -1.86 13.01 -3.79
N GLN A 11 -1.00 13.39 -4.75
CA GLN A 11 -0.39 12.48 -5.73
C GLN A 11 0.94 11.88 -5.22
N LEU A 12 1.63 12.55 -4.30
CA LEU A 12 2.90 12.08 -3.72
C LEU A 12 2.76 10.95 -2.67
N GLY A 13 1.53 10.58 -2.30
CA GLY A 13 1.27 9.45 -1.39
C GLY A 13 1.23 8.07 -2.07
N VAL A 14 1.15 8.04 -3.41
CA VAL A 14 1.08 6.79 -4.20
C VAL A 14 2.32 6.61 -5.11
N ASP A 15 3.01 7.70 -5.48
CA ASP A 15 4.10 7.64 -6.48
C ASP A 15 5.53 7.44 -5.94
N VAL A 16 5.74 7.33 -4.62
CA VAL A 16 7.11 7.15 -4.05
C VAL A 16 7.52 5.68 -3.90
N MET A 17 6.65 4.69 -4.21
CA MET A 17 6.99 3.27 -4.05
C MET A 17 7.18 2.45 -5.35
N ASN A 18 6.96 3.00 -6.54
CA ASN A 18 7.06 2.23 -7.80
C ASN A 18 8.18 2.67 -8.77
N SER A 19 9.16 3.44 -8.30
CA SER A 19 10.35 3.83 -9.08
C SER A 19 11.62 3.14 -8.56
N ILE A 20 11.66 1.79 -8.59
CA ILE A 20 12.92 1.06 -8.64
C ILE A 20 12.88 0.20 -9.90
N ASP A 21 13.48 0.73 -10.96
CA ASP A 21 13.75 0.00 -12.20
C ASP A 21 14.77 -1.12 -11.93
N MET A 22 14.27 -2.37 -11.87
CA MET A 22 15.09 -3.57 -11.63
C MET A 22 15.69 -4.19 -12.91
N ARG A 23 15.65 -3.53 -14.08
CA ARG A 23 16.13 -4.16 -15.34
C ARG A 23 17.56 -3.84 -15.77
N SER A 24 18.40 -3.24 -14.92
CA SER A 24 19.81 -2.93 -15.27
C SER A 24 20.87 -3.56 -14.36
N MET A 25 20.82 -4.89 -14.15
CA MET A 25 21.96 -5.66 -13.60
C MET A 25 22.07 -7.06 -14.21
N ALA A 26 22.38 -7.13 -15.50
CA ALA A 26 22.88 -8.35 -16.12
C ALA A 26 23.79 -8.03 -17.32
N GLY A 27 25.07 -7.77 -17.06
CA GLY A 27 26.08 -7.73 -18.11
C GLY A 27 27.33 -6.94 -17.72
N PHE A 28 28.50 -7.53 -18.01
CA PHE A 28 29.86 -6.96 -17.89
C PHE A 28 30.61 -7.18 -16.57
N PHE A 29 31.09 -8.41 -16.39
CA PHE A 29 32.44 -8.64 -15.84
C PHE A 29 33.24 -9.52 -16.81
N ALA A 30 34.03 -8.90 -17.68
CA ALA A 30 35.28 -9.48 -18.18
C ALA A 30 36.09 -8.42 -18.96
N ALA A 31 37.34 -8.26 -18.54
CA ALA A 31 38.53 -7.87 -19.29
C ALA A 31 39.15 -6.49 -18.97
N GLY A 32 40.41 -6.57 -18.52
CA GLY A 32 41.47 -5.72 -19.10
C GLY A 32 42.00 -4.58 -18.24
N ILE A 33 42.84 -4.91 -17.25
CA ILE A 33 43.84 -3.98 -16.73
C ILE A 33 44.91 -3.77 -17.81
N ALA A 34 45.09 -2.53 -18.28
CA ALA A 34 46.31 -2.10 -18.96
C ALA A 34 46.60 -0.62 -18.69
N THR A 35 47.73 -0.40 -18.04
CA THR A 35 48.41 0.85 -17.69
C THR A 35 48.82 1.68 -18.90
N VAL A 36 48.63 3.00 -18.90
CA VAL A 36 49.52 3.96 -19.58
C VAL A 36 49.68 5.23 -18.74
N LEU A 37 50.95 5.56 -18.49
CA LEU A 37 51.50 6.76 -17.86
C LEU A 37 51.47 8.01 -18.78
N GLY A 38 51.46 9.18 -18.15
CA GLY A 38 51.90 10.48 -18.70
C GLY A 38 50.82 11.54 -18.57
N GLY A 39 50.95 12.66 -17.86
CA GLY A 39 52.11 13.44 -17.44
C GLY A 39 52.05 14.81 -18.13
N LEU A 40 51.70 15.89 -17.39
CA LEU A 40 52.09 17.31 -17.57
C LEU A 40 51.23 18.16 -16.58
N LEU A 41 51.79 18.67 -15.49
CA LEU A 41 52.45 19.98 -15.29
C LEU A 41 51.53 21.21 -15.20
N VAL A 42 51.44 21.72 -13.96
CA VAL A 42 51.61 23.12 -13.49
C VAL A 42 50.62 24.19 -13.94
N GLY A 43 49.96 24.76 -12.92
CA GLY A 43 49.39 26.11 -12.95
C GLY A 43 48.96 26.52 -11.55
N CYS A 44 49.86 27.18 -10.81
CA CYS A 44 49.59 27.80 -9.51
C CYS A 44 48.67 29.02 -9.68
N GLY A 45 47.70 29.17 -8.78
CA GLY A 45 46.92 30.38 -8.59
C GLY A 45 46.44 30.45 -7.15
N GLU A 46 47.20 31.18 -6.32
CA GLU A 46 46.83 31.61 -4.97
C GLU A 46 45.68 32.61 -5.03
N VAL A 47 44.62 32.39 -4.23
CA VAL A 47 43.73 33.45 -3.75
C VAL A 47 43.40 33.18 -2.28
N ASN A 48 43.64 34.20 -1.47
CA ASN A 48 43.47 34.26 -0.02
C ASN A 48 42.00 34.27 0.44
N ASP A 49 41.83 33.84 1.69
CA ASP A 49 40.92 34.35 2.74
C ASP A 49 39.49 34.77 2.35
N ASP A 50 38.50 34.11 2.98
CA ASP A 50 37.87 34.70 4.17
C ASP A 50 36.91 33.70 4.83
N GLY A 51 36.92 33.73 6.17
CA GLY A 51 36.25 32.79 7.04
C GLY A 51 34.71 32.83 7.00
N GLY A 52 34.14 31.66 7.20
CA GLY A 52 32.71 31.46 7.44
C GLY A 52 32.48 30.15 8.19
N VAL A 53 32.78 30.14 9.49
CA VAL A 53 32.37 29.06 10.39
C VAL A 53 30.87 29.21 10.61
N SER A 54 30.07 28.39 9.92
CA SER A 54 28.68 28.12 10.28
C SER A 54 28.65 26.77 10.99
N THR A 55 28.47 26.80 12.31
CA THR A 55 28.15 25.60 13.09
C THR A 55 26.67 25.29 12.91
N ASP A 56 26.35 24.44 11.93
CA ASP A 56 25.04 23.81 11.86
C ASP A 56 24.92 22.76 12.95
N SER A 57 24.07 23.07 13.92
CA SER A 57 23.54 22.17 14.94
C SER A 57 22.76 21.04 14.28
N GLN A 58 23.40 19.89 14.10
CA GLN A 58 22.70 18.62 13.93
C GLN A 58 22.06 18.25 15.28
N ALA A 59 20.74 18.32 15.34
CA ALA A 59 19.97 17.71 16.41
C ALA A 59 19.99 16.19 16.18
N GLU A 60 20.92 15.50 16.84
CA GLU A 60 20.82 14.07 17.06
C GLU A 60 19.62 13.82 17.97
N LEU A 61 18.57 13.23 17.40
CA LEU A 61 17.48 12.64 18.17
C LEU A 61 17.97 11.30 18.70
N ASP A 62 18.52 11.34 19.92
CA ASP A 62 18.84 10.16 20.72
C ASP A 62 17.57 9.31 20.93
N LEU A 63 17.50 8.22 20.17
CA LEU A 63 16.49 7.17 20.29
C LEU A 63 17.00 6.12 21.29
N ALA A 64 17.16 6.53 22.54
CA ALA A 64 17.52 5.66 23.66
C ALA A 64 16.54 5.90 24.82
N TYR A 65 15.27 5.52 24.61
CA TYR A 65 14.29 5.50 25.67
C TYR A 65 13.22 4.46 25.36
N VAL A 66 13.51 3.17 25.64
CA VAL A 66 12.69 2.24 26.44
C VAL A 66 13.53 0.96 26.67
N ALA A 67 14.17 0.81 27.83
CA ALA A 67 14.56 -0.47 28.44
C ALA A 67 15.16 -0.21 29.83
N ASP A 68 14.33 0.29 30.76
CA ASP A 68 14.66 0.21 32.18
C ASP A 68 13.37 -0.12 32.95
N LEU A 69 13.00 -1.40 32.87
CA LEU A 69 12.06 -2.00 33.80
C LEU A 69 12.87 -2.91 34.71
N GLY A 70 13.21 -2.34 35.87
CA GLY A 70 13.54 -2.97 37.14
C GLY A 70 13.96 -4.44 37.14
N GLU A 71 15.24 -4.66 37.38
CA GLU A 71 15.73 -5.84 38.09
C GLU A 71 15.16 -5.85 39.52
N GLU A 72 13.96 -6.40 39.71
CA GLU A 72 13.54 -6.84 41.03
C GLU A 72 14.21 -8.17 41.36
N SER A 73 14.97 -8.13 42.44
CA SER A 73 15.77 -9.21 42.98
C SER A 73 14.88 -10.39 43.41
N ALA A 74 15.11 -11.56 42.82
CA ALA A 74 14.48 -12.80 43.24
C ALA A 74 15.10 -13.31 44.57
N PRO A 75 14.28 -13.81 45.53
CA PRO A 75 14.80 -14.56 46.66
C PRO A 75 15.13 -15.99 46.26
N ASP A 76 16.31 -16.43 46.69
CA ASP A 76 16.87 -17.77 46.53
C ASP A 76 16.08 -18.79 47.40
N VAL A 77 15.40 -19.74 46.76
CA VAL A 77 14.73 -20.86 47.44
C VAL A 77 15.18 -22.18 46.82
N SER A 78 16.17 -22.77 47.48
CA SER A 78 16.55 -24.18 47.36
C SER A 78 15.54 -25.08 48.07
N SER A 79 15.15 -26.21 47.46
CA SER A 79 15.13 -27.58 48.04
C SER A 79 14.12 -28.49 47.33
N ASP A 80 14.60 -29.30 46.39
CA ASP A 80 14.53 -30.77 46.39
C ASP A 80 13.33 -31.47 47.07
N VAL A 81 12.36 -31.97 46.28
CA VAL A 81 11.55 -33.18 46.59
C VAL A 81 11.10 -33.83 45.26
N GLY A 82 11.57 -35.05 45.01
CA GLY A 82 11.16 -35.86 43.85
C GLY A 82 9.77 -36.46 43.96
N LYS A 83 9.15 -36.73 42.80
CA LYS A 83 8.22 -37.85 42.61
C LYS A 83 8.00 -38.13 41.13
N GLU A 84 8.39 -39.32 40.70
CA GLU A 84 7.93 -39.95 39.46
C GLU A 84 6.40 -40.01 39.49
N GLY A 85 5.78 -39.36 38.50
CA GLY A 85 4.34 -39.29 38.31
C GLY A 85 4.03 -39.35 36.82
N THR A 86 3.45 -40.48 36.44
CA THR A 86 2.97 -40.90 35.12
C THR A 86 2.37 -39.77 34.29
N ALA A 87 2.81 -39.68 33.04
CA ALA A 87 2.37 -38.77 32.00
C ALA A 87 0.84 -38.65 31.95
N ASP A 88 0.34 -37.51 32.41
CA ASP A 88 -1.02 -37.07 32.17
C ASP A 88 -1.01 -36.29 30.85
N SER A 89 -1.77 -36.79 29.89
CA SER A 89 -1.96 -36.18 28.58
C SER A 89 -2.59 -34.81 28.78
N THR A 90 -1.78 -33.75 28.75
CA THR A 90 -2.27 -32.39 28.57
C THR A 90 -2.94 -32.35 27.21
N ASP A 91 -4.27 -32.51 27.21
CA ASP A 91 -5.13 -32.14 26.10
C ASP A 91 -4.78 -30.69 25.76
N GLU A 92 -3.97 -30.51 24.71
CA GLU A 92 -3.80 -29.20 24.10
C GLU A 92 -5.22 -28.76 23.73
N PRO A 93 -5.70 -27.61 24.24
CA PRO A 93 -7.02 -27.14 23.88
C PRO A 93 -7.05 -27.08 22.36
N ASP A 94 -7.94 -27.86 21.74
CA ASP A 94 -8.24 -27.78 20.32
C ASP A 94 -8.60 -26.32 20.05
N GLY A 95 -7.59 -25.56 19.65
CA GLY A 95 -7.66 -24.13 19.46
C GLY A 95 -8.53 -23.91 18.26
N GLU A 96 -9.83 -23.76 18.49
CA GLU A 96 -10.78 -23.45 17.45
C GLU A 96 -10.30 -22.17 16.76
N THR A 97 -9.87 -22.31 15.50
CA THR A 97 -9.44 -21.18 14.68
C THR A 97 -10.61 -20.20 14.64
N PRO A 98 -10.42 -18.94 15.08
CA PRO A 98 -11.51 -17.98 15.11
C PRO A 98 -12.07 -17.79 13.70
N ASP A 99 -13.41 -17.81 13.59
CA ASP A 99 -14.11 -17.46 12.37
C ASP A 99 -13.97 -15.95 12.14
N LEU A 100 -13.10 -15.57 11.21
CA LEU A 100 -12.77 -14.19 10.86
C LEU A 100 -13.27 -13.91 9.43
N PRO A 101 -14.54 -13.52 9.26
CA PRO A 101 -15.08 -13.28 7.93
C PRO A 101 -14.37 -12.10 7.27
N TYR A 102 -14.13 -12.22 5.96
CA TYR A 102 -13.60 -11.12 5.16
C TYR A 102 -14.58 -9.95 5.13
N ALA A 103 -14.16 -8.80 5.65
CA ALA A 103 -14.99 -7.59 5.72
C ALA A 103 -14.15 -6.31 5.59
N ARG A 104 -14.38 -5.56 4.51
CA ARG A 104 -13.82 -4.22 4.31
C ARG A 104 -14.81 -3.13 4.74
N CYS A 105 -14.27 -1.96 5.06
CA CYS A 105 -15.08 -0.77 5.28
C CYS A 105 -15.70 -0.28 3.96
N PRO A 106 -17.00 0.03 3.92
CA PRO A 106 -17.59 0.75 2.79
C PRO A 106 -16.92 2.11 2.60
N TYR A 107 -16.69 2.53 1.35
CA TYR A 107 -16.06 3.82 1.02
C TYR A 107 -16.70 5.01 1.74
N SER A 108 -18.04 5.02 1.86
CA SER A 108 -18.80 6.11 2.48
C SER A 108 -18.59 6.25 3.99
N THR A 109 -18.01 5.23 4.64
CA THR A 109 -17.78 5.22 6.09
C THR A 109 -16.33 4.94 6.48
N ARG A 110 -15.44 4.67 5.51
CA ARG A 110 -14.04 4.30 5.76
C ARG A 110 -13.23 5.53 6.17
N SER A 111 -13.08 5.73 7.46
CA SER A 111 -12.28 6.82 8.02
C SER A 111 -10.85 6.39 8.35
N GLY A 112 -10.54 5.09 8.38
CA GLY A 112 -9.18 4.63 8.58
C GLY A 112 -8.88 3.30 7.90
N ARG A 113 -7.60 3.08 7.61
CA ARG A 113 -7.07 1.82 7.11
C ARG A 113 -5.64 1.63 7.63
N PHE A 114 -5.35 0.41 8.07
CA PHE A 114 -3.99 -0.09 8.25
C PHE A 114 -3.76 -1.21 7.26
N THR A 115 -2.59 -1.20 6.62
CA THR A 115 -2.20 -2.20 5.63
C THR A 115 -0.90 -2.86 6.07
N VAL A 116 -0.85 -4.19 6.00
CA VAL A 116 0.40 -4.96 6.01
C VAL A 116 0.54 -5.57 4.62
N ASP A 117 1.44 -5.01 3.84
CA ASP A 117 1.61 -5.35 2.43
C ASP A 117 2.83 -6.24 2.24
N LEU A 118 2.62 -7.41 1.64
CA LEU A 118 3.63 -8.40 1.30
C LEU A 118 3.97 -8.30 -0.19
N LYS A 119 5.08 -7.63 -0.48
CA LYS A 119 5.67 -7.53 -1.82
C LYS A 119 6.58 -8.73 -2.09
N GLU A 120 7.11 -8.86 -3.30
CA GLU A 120 7.96 -9.98 -3.69
C GLU A 120 9.18 -10.20 -2.78
N SER A 121 9.78 -9.12 -2.27
CA SER A 121 11.02 -9.18 -1.48
C SER A 121 11.00 -8.33 -0.22
N SER A 122 9.84 -7.79 0.16
CA SER A 122 9.72 -6.90 1.31
C SER A 122 8.34 -6.96 1.94
N THR A 123 8.26 -6.52 3.19
CA THR A 123 6.99 -6.25 3.86
C THR A 123 6.96 -4.77 4.20
N SER A 124 5.84 -4.09 3.99
CA SER A 124 5.59 -2.74 4.49
C SER A 124 4.36 -2.71 5.40
N ILE A 125 4.36 -1.78 6.36
CA ILE A 125 3.19 -1.47 7.19
C ILE A 125 2.97 0.03 7.14
N ASP A 126 1.75 0.41 6.81
CA ASP A 126 1.27 1.79 6.83
C ASP A 126 -0.14 1.87 7.40
N GLY A 127 -0.53 3.07 7.79
CA GLY A 127 -1.91 3.33 8.13
C GLY A 127 -2.21 4.80 8.40
N VAL A 128 -3.49 5.09 8.35
CA VAL A 128 -4.04 6.41 8.63
C VAL A 128 -5.44 6.25 9.22
N VAL A 129 -5.79 7.13 10.13
CA VAL A 129 -7.15 7.28 10.66
C VAL A 129 -7.48 8.76 10.60
N ALA A 130 -8.65 9.10 10.06
CA ALA A 130 -9.18 10.46 9.98
C ALA A 130 -10.47 10.58 10.79
N ASP A 131 -10.90 11.79 11.07
CA ASP A 131 -12.18 12.12 11.74
C ASP A 131 -13.38 12.15 10.79
N GLY A 132 -13.21 11.68 9.54
CA GLY A 132 -14.27 11.61 8.57
C GLY A 132 -13.82 11.04 7.22
N VAL A 133 -14.78 10.88 6.32
CA VAL A 133 -14.52 10.50 4.93
C VAL A 133 -14.48 11.75 4.07
N VAL A 134 -13.45 11.89 3.26
CA VAL A 134 -13.38 12.97 2.26
C VAL A 134 -14.42 12.66 1.17
N PRO A 135 -15.50 13.45 0.99
CA PRO A 135 -16.64 13.04 0.15
C PRO A 135 -16.29 12.74 -1.31
N GLN A 136 -15.37 13.52 -1.89
CA GLN A 136 -14.82 13.31 -3.24
C GLN A 136 -14.09 11.97 -3.43
N ASN A 137 -13.66 11.31 -2.34
CA ASN A 137 -13.01 9.99 -2.38
C ASN A 137 -14.02 8.83 -2.34
N VAL A 138 -15.32 9.09 -2.20
CA VAL A 138 -16.37 8.06 -2.27
C VAL A 138 -16.75 7.88 -3.73
N PRO A 139 -16.32 6.81 -4.42
CA PRO A 139 -16.56 6.67 -5.85
C PRO A 139 -18.04 6.43 -6.15
N THR A 140 -18.46 6.83 -7.35
CA THR A 140 -19.78 6.50 -7.88
C THR A 140 -19.72 5.19 -8.66
N VAL A 141 -20.58 4.24 -8.31
CA VAL A 141 -20.74 2.98 -9.05
C VAL A 141 -21.64 3.22 -10.25
N THR A 142 -21.15 2.96 -11.46
CA THR A 142 -21.90 3.20 -12.72
C THR A 142 -22.32 1.92 -13.43
N LEU A 143 -21.56 0.84 -13.24
CA LEU A 143 -21.85 -0.48 -13.77
C LEU A 143 -21.37 -1.52 -12.76
N SER A 144 -22.13 -2.61 -12.58
CA SER A 144 -21.74 -3.74 -11.74
C SER A 144 -22.14 -5.05 -12.39
N GLU A 145 -21.20 -5.99 -12.45
CA GLU A 145 -21.42 -7.32 -13.03
C GLU A 145 -20.39 -8.31 -12.45
N GLY A 146 -20.80 -9.54 -12.14
CA GLY A 146 -19.88 -10.62 -11.80
C GLY A 146 -19.00 -10.39 -10.56
N GLY A 147 -19.43 -9.58 -9.58
CA GLY A 147 -18.62 -9.22 -8.41
C GLY A 147 -17.65 -8.04 -8.67
N CYS A 148 -17.71 -7.46 -9.86
CA CYS A 148 -16.97 -6.25 -10.23
C CYS A 148 -17.89 -5.02 -10.28
N SER A 149 -17.28 -3.85 -10.13
CA SER A 149 -17.92 -2.55 -10.29
C SER A 149 -17.01 -1.57 -11.05
N LEU A 150 -17.58 -0.83 -11.99
CA LEU A 150 -16.94 0.33 -12.63
C LEU A 150 -17.20 1.57 -11.78
N LEU A 151 -16.10 2.16 -11.30
CA LEU A 151 -16.07 3.24 -10.33
C LEU A 151 -15.54 4.51 -10.96
N TYR A 152 -16.30 5.59 -10.86
CA TYR A 152 -15.86 6.93 -11.24
C TYR A 152 -15.46 7.75 -10.01
N PRO A 153 -14.45 8.63 -10.13
CA PRO A 153 -14.23 9.69 -9.17
C PRO A 153 -15.50 10.53 -9.00
N THR A 154 -15.79 10.94 -7.77
CA THR A 154 -16.96 11.79 -7.52
C THR A 154 -16.53 13.24 -7.65
N THR A 155 -17.06 13.92 -8.67
CA THR A 155 -16.88 15.36 -8.85
C THR A 155 -17.95 16.11 -8.05
N LEU A 156 -17.53 16.84 -7.02
CA LEU A 156 -18.40 17.68 -6.19
C LEU A 156 -18.15 19.15 -6.53
N PHE A 157 -19.20 19.96 -6.46
CA PHE A 157 -19.15 21.37 -6.81
C PHE A 157 -19.85 22.22 -5.75
N CYS A 158 -19.16 23.25 -5.28
CA CYS A 158 -19.64 24.22 -4.29
C CYS A 158 -19.52 25.63 -4.87
N GLU A 159 -20.57 26.44 -4.72
CA GLU A 159 -20.59 27.85 -5.13
C GLU A 159 -21.12 28.72 -3.97
N PRO A 160 -20.29 29.61 -3.37
CA PRO A 160 -18.88 29.85 -3.72
C PRO A 160 -17.98 28.66 -3.41
N ALA A 161 -16.78 28.63 -4.01
CA ALA A 161 -15.76 27.64 -3.69
C ALA A 161 -15.45 27.64 -2.18
N CYS A 162 -15.16 26.46 -1.63
CA CYS A 162 -14.88 26.33 -0.21
C CYS A 162 -13.57 27.01 0.20
N GLU A 163 -13.57 27.61 1.39
CA GLU A 163 -12.39 28.19 2.02
C GLU A 163 -11.31 27.12 2.31
N PRO A 164 -10.04 27.50 2.52
CA PRO A 164 -9.00 26.56 2.94
C PRO A 164 -9.42 25.75 4.17
N ASN A 165 -9.10 24.44 4.18
CA ASN A 165 -9.50 23.45 5.19
C ASN A 165 -10.99 23.07 5.18
N PHE A 166 -11.72 23.40 4.12
CA PHE A 166 -13.06 22.89 3.87
C PHE A 166 -13.09 22.07 2.57
N THR A 167 -14.06 21.16 2.46
CA THR A 167 -14.35 20.41 1.24
C THR A 167 -15.83 20.45 0.93
N CYS A 168 -16.16 20.19 -0.34
CA CYS A 168 -17.54 20.16 -0.78
C CYS A 168 -18.17 18.81 -0.42
N ASP A 169 -19.38 18.83 0.15
CA ASP A 169 -20.17 17.63 0.35
C ASP A 169 -21.10 17.33 -0.84
N VAL A 170 -21.85 16.24 -0.75
CA VAL A 170 -22.82 15.82 -1.79
C VAL A 170 -24.00 16.78 -1.96
N SER A 171 -24.22 17.70 -1.02
CA SER A 171 -25.28 18.71 -1.08
C SER A 171 -24.82 20.02 -1.71
N GLY A 172 -23.53 20.15 -2.03
CA GLY A 172 -22.93 21.41 -2.48
C GLY A 172 -22.62 22.36 -1.32
N SER A 173 -22.54 21.85 -0.09
CA SER A 173 -22.19 22.63 1.11
C SER A 173 -20.73 22.42 1.48
N CYS A 174 -20.08 23.47 1.98
CA CYS A 174 -18.73 23.37 2.50
C CYS A 174 -18.74 22.81 3.94
N ILE A 175 -18.07 21.69 4.13
CA ILE A 175 -17.85 21.05 5.43
C ILE A 175 -16.35 21.11 5.79
N PRO A 176 -15.96 21.03 7.08
CA PRO A 176 -14.55 20.90 7.44
C PRO A 176 -13.90 19.73 6.70
N TYR A 177 -12.68 19.94 6.21
CA TYR A 177 -11.91 18.89 5.55
C TYR A 177 -11.48 17.84 6.60
N PRO A 178 -11.79 16.55 6.42
CA PRO A 178 -11.39 15.51 7.38
C PRO A 178 -9.89 15.52 7.68
N GLN A 179 -9.54 15.51 8.96
CA GLN A 179 -8.16 15.56 9.42
C GLN A 179 -7.73 14.20 9.99
N ASN A 180 -6.48 13.83 9.74
CA ASN A 180 -5.88 12.66 10.34
C ASN A 180 -5.77 12.83 11.86
N GLN A 181 -6.14 11.78 12.59
CA GLN A 181 -6.19 11.74 14.05
C GLN A 181 -5.15 10.77 14.61
N SER A 182 -4.58 11.11 15.77
CA SER A 182 -3.75 10.18 16.54
C SER A 182 -4.64 9.21 17.31
N VAL A 183 -4.60 7.93 16.96
CA VAL A 183 -5.20 6.85 17.75
C VAL A 183 -4.23 6.27 18.80
N GLY A 184 -3.16 7.01 19.13
CA GLY A 184 -2.12 6.57 20.06
C GLY A 184 -1.13 5.61 19.42
N LEU A 185 -0.53 4.73 20.23
CA LEU A 185 0.33 3.64 19.75
C LEU A 185 -0.51 2.56 19.05
N VAL A 186 -0.01 2.05 17.93
CA VAL A 186 -0.64 0.96 17.19
C VAL A 186 0.26 -0.26 17.23
N GLY A 187 -0.12 -1.27 18.02
CA GLY A 187 0.60 -2.54 18.13
C GLY A 187 0.06 -3.59 17.15
N PHE A 188 0.97 -4.41 16.61
CA PHE A 188 0.67 -5.56 15.78
C PHE A 188 1.17 -6.83 16.48
N LEU A 189 0.24 -7.73 16.78
CA LEU A 189 0.47 -9.06 17.35
C LEU A 189 0.31 -10.13 16.26
N GLY A 190 0.98 -11.27 16.40
CA GLY A 190 0.92 -12.37 15.43
C GLY A 190 1.87 -12.23 14.24
N LEU A 191 2.58 -11.11 14.12
CA LEU A 191 3.78 -10.98 13.27
C LEU A 191 4.94 -11.79 13.86
N TRP A 192 5.94 -12.15 13.03
CA TRP A 192 7.15 -12.85 13.51
C TRP A 192 7.93 -12.08 14.57
N ALA A 193 7.89 -10.76 14.49
CA ALA A 193 8.36 -9.87 15.52
C ALA A 193 7.21 -8.93 15.88
N PRO A 194 6.77 -8.88 17.16
CA PRO A 194 5.77 -7.90 17.57
C PRO A 194 6.31 -6.50 17.32
N PHE A 195 5.43 -5.62 16.87
CA PHE A 195 5.86 -4.31 16.40
C PHE A 195 4.82 -3.23 16.75
N THR A 196 5.28 -2.02 17.03
CA THR A 196 4.43 -0.89 17.43
C THR A 196 4.77 0.35 16.63
N LEU A 197 3.75 0.99 16.07
CA LEU A 197 3.85 2.28 15.39
C LEU A 197 3.47 3.43 16.33
N LYS A 198 4.19 4.54 16.19
CA LYS A 198 3.84 5.85 16.73
C LYS A 198 3.26 6.72 15.61
N PRO A 199 2.28 7.58 15.89
CA PRO A 199 1.83 8.56 14.91
C PRO A 199 2.97 9.55 14.62
N ILE A 200 3.05 10.02 13.37
CA ILE A 200 4.07 10.97 12.92
C ILE A 200 3.43 12.35 12.75
N PRO A 201 3.69 13.32 13.66
CA PRO A 201 3.19 14.68 13.52
C PRO A 201 3.90 15.46 12.38
N PRO A 202 3.23 16.45 11.78
CA PRO A 202 1.85 16.89 12.05
C PRO A 202 0.78 16.06 11.33
N GLN A 203 1.14 15.17 10.40
CA GLN A 203 0.17 14.46 9.55
C GLN A 203 -0.55 13.30 10.23
N GLN A 204 -0.12 12.90 11.44
CA GLN A 204 -0.70 11.79 12.21
C GLN A 204 -0.79 10.47 11.41
N ILE A 205 0.19 10.23 10.53
CA ILE A 205 0.30 8.99 9.76
C ILE A 205 1.11 7.94 10.52
N TYR A 206 0.86 6.68 10.21
CA TYR A 206 1.57 5.52 10.77
C TYR A 206 2.36 4.85 9.64
N TYR A 207 3.67 4.77 9.75
CA TYR A 207 4.51 4.09 8.76
C TYR A 207 5.80 3.59 9.40
N TYR A 208 6.20 2.37 9.07
CA TYR A 208 7.47 1.82 9.53
C TYR A 208 8.61 2.11 8.55
N ARG A 209 9.68 2.73 9.04
CA ARG A 209 10.87 3.09 8.23
C ARG A 209 12.00 2.06 8.27
N GLY A 210 11.91 1.03 9.10
CA GLY A 210 12.96 0.01 9.25
C GLY A 210 12.77 -1.18 8.31
N SER A 211 13.62 -2.19 8.47
CA SER A 211 13.45 -3.49 7.80
C SER A 211 12.58 -4.42 8.65
N MET A 212 11.65 -5.12 8.01
CA MET A 212 10.87 -6.18 8.66
C MET A 212 11.29 -7.55 8.16
N PRO A 213 11.06 -8.61 8.97
CA PRO A 213 11.06 -9.97 8.46
C PRO A 213 10.16 -10.09 7.22
N HIS A 214 10.60 -10.88 6.26
CA HIS A 214 9.88 -11.15 5.03
C HIS A 214 9.77 -12.67 4.80
N PRO A 215 8.56 -13.24 4.74
CA PRO A 215 7.27 -12.58 5.04
C PRO A 215 7.17 -12.14 6.50
N ALA A 216 6.32 -11.17 6.83
CA ALA A 216 6.18 -10.67 8.21
C ALA A 216 5.27 -11.53 9.11
N PHE A 217 4.52 -12.47 8.53
CA PHE A 217 3.61 -13.37 9.23
C PHE A 217 3.56 -14.74 8.56
N SER A 218 3.03 -15.74 9.26
CA SER A 218 2.71 -17.05 8.68
C SER A 218 1.34 -17.02 8.02
N PRO A 219 1.12 -17.74 6.89
CA PRO A 219 -0.21 -17.99 6.37
C PRO A 219 -1.12 -18.63 7.43
N ASN A 220 -2.39 -18.25 7.45
CA ASN A 220 -3.42 -18.73 8.38
C ASN A 220 -3.13 -18.49 9.87
N HIS A 221 -2.15 -17.65 10.22
CA HIS A 221 -1.99 -17.16 11.59
C HIS A 221 -2.79 -15.88 11.80
N VAL A 222 -3.39 -15.74 12.98
CA VAL A 222 -4.11 -14.51 13.34
C VAL A 222 -3.10 -13.38 13.55
N VAL A 223 -3.31 -12.27 12.85
CA VAL A 223 -2.62 -11.00 13.09
C VAL A 223 -3.61 -10.01 13.66
N THR A 224 -3.25 -9.38 14.77
CA THR A 224 -4.12 -8.46 15.50
C THR A 224 -3.51 -7.08 15.58
N LEU A 225 -4.24 -6.09 15.10
CA LEU A 225 -3.98 -4.68 15.38
C LEU A 225 -4.66 -4.30 16.69
N GLN A 226 -3.96 -3.53 17.54
CA GLN A 226 -4.52 -2.95 18.75
C GLN A 226 -3.99 -1.54 18.99
N THR A 227 -4.87 -0.63 19.43
CA THR A 227 -4.48 0.75 19.76
C THR A 227 -4.37 0.98 21.26
N TYR A 228 -3.43 1.84 21.67
CA TYR A 228 -3.14 2.15 23.07
C TYR A 228 -2.80 3.63 23.26
N PHE A 229 -3.14 4.18 24.44
CA PHE A 229 -2.70 5.52 24.86
C PHE A 229 -3.05 6.65 23.86
N GLY A 230 -4.16 6.52 23.13
CA GLY A 230 -4.70 7.54 22.23
C GLY A 230 -5.69 8.49 22.92
N GLU A 231 -6.04 9.57 22.24
CA GLU A 231 -7.12 10.48 22.66
C GLU A 231 -8.52 9.88 22.38
N HIS A 232 -8.57 8.91 21.47
CA HIS A 232 -9.74 8.15 21.07
C HIS A 232 -9.85 6.82 21.81
N SER A 233 -11.04 6.22 21.77
CA SER A 233 -11.28 4.90 22.35
C SER A 233 -10.38 3.84 21.72
N SER A 234 -9.79 2.98 22.54
CA SER A 234 -8.98 1.86 22.05
C SER A 234 -9.84 0.89 21.24
N PHE A 235 -9.29 0.33 20.17
CA PHE A 235 -9.94 -0.69 19.36
C PHE A 235 -8.96 -1.79 18.98
N SER A 236 -9.50 -2.93 18.53
CA SER A 236 -8.72 -4.06 18.04
C SER A 236 -9.37 -4.69 16.82
N ILE A 237 -8.56 -5.11 15.86
CA ILE A 237 -8.99 -5.76 14.62
C ILE A 237 -8.11 -6.98 14.40
N ALA A 238 -8.70 -8.14 14.17
CA ALA A 238 -7.99 -9.37 13.87
C ALA A 238 -8.29 -9.82 12.42
N VAL A 239 -7.25 -10.28 11.72
CA VAL A 239 -7.33 -10.86 10.37
C VAL A 239 -6.41 -12.07 10.28
N MET A 240 -6.52 -12.85 9.19
CA MET A 240 -5.64 -13.99 8.96
C MET A 240 -4.47 -13.63 8.04
N GLY A 241 -3.30 -14.19 8.32
CA GLY A 241 -2.16 -14.13 7.42
C GLY A 241 -2.48 -14.77 6.07
N VAL A 242 -2.15 -14.09 4.97
CA VAL A 242 -2.38 -14.57 3.60
C VAL A 242 -1.19 -15.37 3.07
N VAL A 243 -1.46 -16.34 2.18
CA VAL A 243 -0.41 -16.97 1.36
C VAL A 243 0.05 -15.96 0.31
N PRO A 244 1.35 -15.82 -0.01
CA PRO A 244 1.82 -14.95 -1.09
C PRO A 244 1.07 -15.22 -2.41
N LEU A 245 0.57 -14.17 -3.06
CA LEU A 245 -0.12 -14.30 -4.34
C LEU A 245 0.91 -14.61 -5.43
N LYS A 246 0.63 -15.64 -6.25
CA LYS A 246 1.44 -15.99 -7.40
C LYS A 246 0.56 -16.12 -8.63
N MET A 247 0.75 -15.19 -9.56
CA MET A 247 0.04 -15.18 -10.83
C MET A 247 0.61 -16.23 -11.78
N VAL A 248 -0.26 -16.84 -12.58
CA VAL A 248 0.16 -17.76 -13.66
C VAL A 248 0.57 -16.99 -14.91
N SER A 249 -0.02 -15.82 -15.12
CA SER A 249 0.26 -14.92 -16.24
C SER A 249 1.05 -13.70 -15.79
N GLU A 250 1.95 -13.22 -16.64
CA GLU A 250 2.73 -11.98 -16.42
C GLU A 250 2.03 -10.73 -16.97
N SER A 251 1.05 -10.91 -17.85
CA SER A 251 0.28 -9.82 -18.46
C SER A 251 -1.16 -10.21 -18.70
N LEU A 252 -2.00 -9.20 -18.95
CA LEU A 252 -3.43 -9.35 -19.20
C LEU A 252 -3.83 -8.64 -20.49
N LEU A 253 -4.55 -9.33 -21.37
CA LEU A 253 -5.08 -8.74 -22.61
C LEU A 253 -6.46 -8.14 -22.36
N PHE A 254 -6.61 -6.85 -22.65
CA PHE A 254 -7.90 -6.16 -22.67
C PHE A 254 -8.34 -5.92 -24.11
N HIS A 255 -9.61 -6.24 -24.40
CA HIS A 255 -10.21 -6.10 -25.72
C HIS A 255 -11.71 -5.79 -25.59
N ASN A 256 -12.25 -4.92 -26.44
CA ASN A 256 -13.61 -4.35 -26.32
C ASN A 256 -14.77 -5.35 -26.37
N ASP A 257 -14.55 -6.59 -26.83
CA ASP A 257 -15.60 -7.61 -26.98
C ASP A 257 -15.29 -8.90 -26.23
N LYS A 258 -14.24 -8.91 -25.40
CA LYS A 258 -13.79 -10.12 -24.68
C LYS A 258 -13.68 -9.85 -23.18
N PRO A 259 -14.06 -10.84 -22.36
CA PRO A 259 -13.75 -10.78 -20.95
C PRO A 259 -12.24 -10.98 -20.73
N ALA A 260 -11.72 -10.44 -19.64
CA ALA A 260 -10.33 -10.63 -19.24
C ALA A 260 -10.23 -11.71 -18.15
N THR A 261 -9.45 -12.76 -18.38
CA THR A 261 -9.32 -13.89 -17.43
C THR A 261 -8.01 -13.79 -16.67
N LEU A 262 -8.12 -13.84 -15.34
CA LEU A 262 -7.03 -13.88 -14.39
C LEU A 262 -6.85 -15.32 -13.89
N LEU A 263 -5.60 -15.75 -13.75
CA LEU A 263 -5.22 -17.07 -13.26
C LEU A 263 -4.11 -16.95 -12.23
N TRP A 264 -4.24 -17.66 -11.11
CA TRP A 264 -3.26 -17.67 -10.02
C TRP A 264 -3.22 -19.03 -9.30
N GLU A 265 -2.17 -19.24 -8.51
CA GLU A 265 -2.08 -20.41 -7.63
C GLU A 265 -3.03 -20.24 -6.44
N LYS A 266 -4.09 -21.05 -6.40
CA LYS A 266 -5.08 -21.06 -5.32
C LYS A 266 -4.43 -21.38 -3.96
N ALA A 267 -4.84 -20.68 -2.90
CA ALA A 267 -4.47 -21.06 -1.53
C ALA A 267 -5.16 -22.36 -1.07
N GLU A 268 -4.48 -23.16 -0.24
CA GLU A 268 -5.05 -24.40 0.32
C GLU A 268 -6.27 -24.14 1.22
N SER A 269 -6.26 -23.01 1.94
CA SER A 269 -7.38 -22.49 2.72
C SER A 269 -7.73 -21.08 2.25
N SER A 270 -9.00 -20.82 1.97
CA SER A 270 -9.49 -19.54 1.44
C SER A 270 -10.73 -19.00 2.14
N THR A 271 -11.11 -19.54 3.31
CA THR A 271 -12.36 -19.15 3.98
C THR A 271 -12.36 -17.69 4.44
N ASN A 272 -11.17 -17.13 4.71
CA ASN A 272 -10.99 -15.80 5.31
C ASN A 272 -10.21 -14.85 4.38
N THR A 273 -10.09 -15.20 3.10
CA THR A 273 -9.36 -14.43 2.09
C THR A 273 -10.22 -14.19 0.86
N ALA A 274 -9.96 -13.06 0.19
CA ALA A 274 -10.52 -12.74 -1.10
C ALA A 274 -9.41 -12.32 -2.07
N ILE A 275 -9.72 -12.38 -3.36
CA ILE A 275 -8.90 -11.79 -4.41
C ILE A 275 -9.54 -10.46 -4.76
N PHE A 276 -8.81 -9.38 -4.49
CA PHE A 276 -9.21 -8.03 -4.82
C PHE A 276 -8.48 -7.59 -6.09
N VAL A 277 -9.22 -7.11 -7.08
CA VAL A 277 -8.69 -6.72 -8.38
C VAL A 277 -8.99 -5.25 -8.60
N THR A 278 -7.97 -4.46 -8.94
CA THR A 278 -8.12 -3.06 -9.35
C THR A 278 -7.51 -2.87 -10.74
N ALA A 279 -8.34 -2.54 -11.73
CA ALA A 279 -7.89 -2.23 -13.09
C ALA A 279 -8.05 -0.73 -13.38
N SER A 280 -6.94 -0.06 -13.69
CA SER A 280 -6.87 1.37 -14.07
C SER A 280 -6.00 1.51 -15.31
N LEU A 281 -6.54 2.15 -16.35
CA LEU A 281 -5.85 2.24 -17.65
C LEU A 281 -5.21 3.60 -17.95
N ALA A 282 -5.42 4.64 -17.14
CA ALA A 282 -4.75 5.93 -17.36
C ALA A 282 -4.08 6.48 -16.09
N ASN A 283 -3.01 5.79 -15.68
CA ASN A 283 -2.25 6.08 -14.47
C ASN A 283 -1.58 7.47 -14.49
N HIS A 284 -1.31 8.03 -15.68
CA HIS A 284 -0.64 9.32 -15.84
C HIS A 284 -1.57 10.48 -16.28
N GLY A 285 -2.88 10.20 -16.48
CA GLY A 285 -3.83 11.12 -17.10
C GLY A 285 -4.80 11.86 -16.17
N GLY A 286 -4.65 11.76 -14.84
CA GLY A 286 -5.49 12.52 -13.90
C GLY A 286 -6.86 11.90 -13.57
N VAL A 287 -6.93 10.57 -13.63
CA VAL A 287 -7.97 9.67 -13.07
C VAL A 287 -9.16 9.33 -13.99
N PRO A 288 -8.99 8.40 -14.95
CA PRO A 288 -10.13 7.72 -15.56
C PRO A 288 -10.80 6.83 -14.51
N ALA A 289 -12.01 6.35 -14.81
CA ALA A 289 -12.65 5.34 -14.00
C ALA A 289 -11.75 4.10 -13.79
N ARG A 290 -12.10 3.27 -12.83
CA ARG A 290 -11.43 1.99 -12.58
C ARG A 290 -12.44 0.88 -12.37
N ILE A 291 -12.04 -0.35 -12.64
CA ILE A 291 -12.82 -1.52 -12.23
C ILE A 291 -12.26 -1.99 -10.88
N GLU A 292 -13.14 -2.26 -9.92
CA GLU A 292 -12.81 -3.00 -8.71
C GLU A 292 -13.62 -4.29 -8.66
N CYS A 293 -12.98 -5.42 -8.35
CA CYS A 293 -13.64 -6.71 -8.18
C CYS A 293 -13.26 -7.35 -6.86
N VAL A 294 -14.21 -8.08 -6.27
CA VAL A 294 -13.96 -9.01 -5.16
C VAL A 294 -14.32 -10.41 -5.66
N ALA A 295 -13.35 -11.30 -5.68
CA ALA A 295 -13.50 -12.67 -6.12
C ALA A 295 -13.12 -13.65 -5.00
N PRO A 296 -13.71 -14.86 -4.97
CA PRO A 296 -13.20 -15.92 -4.11
C PRO A 296 -11.80 -16.35 -4.58
N ASP A 297 -10.94 -16.74 -3.64
CA ASP A 297 -9.64 -17.35 -3.97
C ASP A 297 -9.83 -18.79 -4.47
N SER A 298 -10.20 -18.88 -5.75
CA SER A 298 -10.54 -20.13 -6.45
C SER A 298 -9.47 -20.58 -7.46
N GLY A 299 -8.48 -19.72 -7.76
CA GLY A 299 -7.43 -19.93 -8.75
C GLY A 299 -7.71 -19.26 -10.10
N GLU A 300 -8.94 -18.81 -10.34
CA GLU A 300 -9.34 -18.09 -11.55
C GLU A 300 -10.43 -17.06 -11.29
N PHE A 301 -10.46 -16.01 -12.10
CA PHE A 301 -11.57 -15.06 -12.15
C PHE A 301 -11.65 -14.38 -13.50
N THR A 302 -12.84 -13.96 -13.88
CA THR A 302 -13.09 -13.33 -15.17
C THR A 302 -13.72 -11.96 -14.96
N ILE A 303 -13.02 -10.90 -15.40
CA ILE A 303 -13.58 -9.55 -15.49
C ILE A 303 -14.56 -9.54 -16.67
N PRO A 304 -15.85 -9.21 -16.46
CA PRO A 304 -16.85 -9.21 -17.52
C PRO A 304 -16.47 -8.32 -18.72
N ALA A 305 -16.77 -8.79 -19.93
CA ALA A 305 -16.47 -8.07 -21.18
C ALA A 305 -17.12 -6.67 -21.22
N THR A 306 -18.31 -6.53 -20.65
CA THR A 306 -19.05 -5.27 -20.52
C THR A 306 -18.27 -4.21 -19.74
N LEU A 307 -17.62 -4.61 -18.65
CA LEU A 307 -16.79 -3.73 -17.82
C LEU A 307 -15.47 -3.41 -18.51
N VAL A 308 -14.81 -4.39 -19.13
CA VAL A 308 -13.58 -4.17 -19.91
C VAL A 308 -13.83 -3.17 -21.04
N ALA A 309 -14.89 -3.36 -21.82
CA ALA A 309 -15.29 -2.45 -22.89
C ALA A 309 -15.58 -1.05 -22.36
N ALA A 310 -16.39 -0.94 -21.30
CA ALA A 310 -16.72 0.35 -20.70
C ALA A 310 -15.48 1.08 -20.18
N LEU A 311 -14.50 0.37 -19.61
CA LEU A 311 -13.25 0.97 -19.15
C LEU A 311 -12.38 1.43 -20.33
N LEU A 312 -12.30 0.66 -21.41
CA LEU A 312 -11.58 1.03 -22.63
C LEU A 312 -12.20 2.25 -23.33
N ASP A 313 -13.53 2.34 -23.38
CA ASP A 313 -14.28 3.44 -23.98
C ASP A 313 -14.03 4.79 -23.27
N ILE A 314 -13.67 4.75 -21.97
CA ILE A 314 -13.29 5.95 -21.20
C ILE A 314 -11.93 6.49 -21.64
N GLY A 315 -11.06 5.60 -22.13
CA GLY A 315 -9.70 5.91 -22.55
C GLY A 315 -8.64 5.30 -21.65
N TYR A 316 -7.41 5.34 -22.14
CA TYR A 316 -6.23 4.76 -21.51
C TYR A 316 -4.98 5.60 -21.83
N SER A 317 -3.95 5.46 -21.01
CA SER A 317 -2.61 6.01 -21.23
C SER A 317 -1.62 4.87 -21.50
N GLY A 318 -0.35 5.22 -21.73
CA GLY A 318 0.75 4.28 -21.67
C GLY A 318 0.86 3.59 -20.32
N PHE A 319 1.42 2.38 -20.35
CA PHE A 319 1.66 1.48 -19.23
C PHE A 319 0.41 1.22 -18.37
N PRO A 320 -0.72 0.79 -18.99
CA PRO A 320 -1.90 0.42 -18.23
C PRO A 320 -1.62 -0.85 -17.41
N THR A 321 -2.22 -0.94 -16.22
CA THR A 321 -1.92 -2.01 -15.26
C THR A 321 -3.19 -2.53 -14.58
N VAL A 322 -3.13 -3.79 -14.12
CA VAL A 322 -4.07 -4.34 -13.14
C VAL A 322 -3.31 -4.74 -11.89
N ALA A 323 -3.71 -4.20 -10.74
CA ALA A 323 -3.25 -4.68 -9.44
C ALA A 323 -4.18 -5.80 -8.96
N ILE A 324 -3.62 -6.93 -8.56
CA ILE A 324 -4.33 -8.05 -7.98
C ILE A 324 -3.71 -8.32 -6.61
N SER A 325 -4.54 -8.35 -5.57
CA SER A 325 -4.12 -8.69 -4.22
C SER A 325 -4.89 -9.90 -3.71
N ARG A 326 -4.18 -10.81 -3.03
CA ARG A 326 -4.82 -11.74 -2.09
C ARG A 326 -4.89 -11.03 -0.75
N GLU A 327 -6.10 -10.82 -0.24
CA GLU A 327 -6.35 -10.03 0.97
C GLU A 327 -7.07 -10.86 2.03
N SER A 328 -6.69 -10.66 3.29
CA SER A 328 -7.57 -10.85 4.44
C SER A 328 -7.86 -9.48 5.02
N ALA A 329 -9.13 -9.19 5.29
CA ALA A 329 -9.55 -7.89 5.79
C ALA A 329 -10.63 -8.05 6.85
N SER A 330 -10.58 -7.20 7.86
CA SER A 330 -11.61 -7.05 8.87
C SER A 330 -11.71 -5.58 9.26
N SER A 331 -12.82 -5.22 9.90
CA SER A 331 -13.10 -3.84 10.27
C SER A 331 -13.81 -3.72 11.60
N THR A 332 -13.72 -2.54 12.19
CA THR A 332 -14.48 -2.15 13.37
C THR A 332 -15.03 -0.73 13.17
N THR A 333 -16.18 -0.46 13.79
CA THR A 333 -16.74 0.89 13.85
C THR A 333 -16.32 1.56 15.15
N THR A 334 -15.84 2.80 15.06
CA THR A 334 -15.47 3.67 16.17
C THR A 334 -16.24 4.98 16.09
N GLU A 335 -15.99 5.89 17.03
CA GLU A 335 -16.48 7.27 16.97
C GLU A 335 -15.95 8.07 15.76
N LEU A 336 -14.85 7.62 15.16
CA LEU A 336 -14.24 8.25 13.98
C LEU A 336 -14.79 7.70 12.67
N GLY A 337 -15.57 6.60 12.69
CA GLY A 337 -16.07 5.91 11.50
C GLY A 337 -15.60 4.45 11.42
N CYS A 338 -15.59 3.88 10.23
CA CYS A 338 -15.12 2.51 10.00
C CYS A 338 -13.61 2.50 9.78
N ILE A 339 -12.91 1.68 10.56
CA ILE A 339 -11.47 1.45 10.44
C ILE A 339 -11.26 -0.01 10.05
N GLU A 340 -10.45 -0.25 9.01
CA GLU A 340 -10.10 -1.60 8.55
C GLU A 340 -8.62 -1.93 8.75
N LEU A 341 -8.34 -3.21 8.98
CA LEU A 341 -7.02 -3.82 8.84
C LEU A 341 -7.03 -4.70 7.60
N VAL A 342 -6.04 -4.54 6.72
CA VAL A 342 -5.85 -5.36 5.53
C VAL A 342 -4.47 -5.98 5.57
N LEU A 343 -4.41 -7.31 5.50
CA LEU A 343 -3.19 -8.07 5.22
C LEU A 343 -3.26 -8.52 3.76
N GLN A 344 -2.29 -8.12 2.95
CA GLN A 344 -2.34 -8.38 1.52
C GLN A 344 -1.01 -8.86 0.94
N SER A 345 -1.10 -9.59 -0.17
CA SER A 345 0.02 -9.83 -1.08
C SER A 345 -0.40 -9.41 -2.48
N GLU A 346 0.24 -8.35 -2.99
CA GLU A 346 -0.12 -7.71 -4.25
C GLU A 346 0.85 -8.10 -5.38
N VAL A 347 0.29 -8.30 -6.57
CA VAL A 347 1.01 -8.44 -7.84
C VAL A 347 0.39 -7.47 -8.83
N VAL A 348 1.23 -6.72 -9.54
CA VAL A 348 0.81 -5.82 -10.62
C VAL A 348 1.13 -6.48 -11.96
N LEU A 349 0.14 -6.57 -12.84
CA LEU A 349 0.29 -7.08 -14.20
C LEU A 349 0.19 -5.93 -15.21
N ASP A 350 1.02 -6.01 -16.25
CA ASP A 350 0.89 -5.15 -17.42
C ASP A 350 -0.38 -5.50 -18.19
N VAL A 351 -1.08 -4.48 -18.67
CA VAL A 351 -2.22 -4.63 -19.57
C VAL A 351 -1.78 -4.40 -21.01
N SER A 352 -2.04 -5.39 -21.86
CA SER A 352 -1.94 -5.23 -23.31
C SER A 352 -3.28 -4.79 -23.89
N ILE A 353 -3.25 -3.76 -24.73
CA ILE A 353 -4.42 -3.26 -25.47
C ILE A 353 -4.02 -3.20 -26.95
N ASP A 354 -4.88 -3.73 -27.81
CA ASP A 354 -4.60 -3.77 -29.25
C ASP A 354 -4.38 -2.35 -29.82
N GLY A 355 -3.24 -2.15 -30.47
CA GLY A 355 -2.86 -0.87 -31.08
C GLY A 355 -2.24 0.15 -30.12
N LEU A 356 -2.21 -0.12 -28.81
CA LEU A 356 -1.48 0.71 -27.85
C LEU A 356 0.00 0.35 -27.85
N ILE A 357 0.86 1.35 -28.06
CA ILE A 357 2.32 1.24 -27.86
C ILE A 357 2.69 2.25 -26.78
N SER A 358 3.10 1.75 -25.61
CA SER A 358 3.55 2.59 -24.50
C SER A 358 4.99 3.03 -24.72
N CYS A 359 5.34 4.23 -24.27
CA CYS A 359 6.64 4.84 -24.46
C CYS A 359 7.03 5.71 -23.26
N SER A 360 8.32 5.81 -22.97
CA SER A 360 8.86 6.79 -22.03
C SER A 360 9.57 7.95 -22.76
N SER A 361 9.83 7.76 -24.05
CA SER A 361 10.49 8.71 -24.93
C SER A 361 10.10 8.47 -26.39
N SER A 362 10.26 9.47 -27.26
CA SER A 362 9.95 9.31 -28.70
C SER A 362 10.84 8.28 -29.41
N GLN A 363 11.95 7.85 -28.79
CA GLN A 363 12.81 6.79 -29.31
C GLN A 363 12.19 5.40 -29.17
N ASP A 364 11.23 5.23 -28.24
CA ASP A 364 10.51 3.97 -28.04
C ASP A 364 9.43 3.75 -29.11
N CYS A 365 9.12 4.81 -29.86
CA CYS A 365 8.02 4.82 -30.82
C CYS A 365 8.43 4.34 -32.22
N PRO A 366 7.50 3.71 -32.96
CA PRO A 366 7.68 3.42 -34.38
C PRO A 366 8.09 4.66 -35.19
N PHE A 367 8.78 4.44 -36.31
CA PHE A 367 9.24 5.53 -37.17
C PHE A 367 8.08 6.44 -37.59
N GLY A 368 8.25 7.75 -37.37
CA GLY A 368 7.27 8.77 -37.70
C GLY A 368 6.25 9.07 -36.60
N GLN A 369 6.29 8.34 -35.48
CA GLN A 369 5.49 8.64 -34.29
C GLN A 369 6.32 9.36 -33.22
N THR A 370 5.65 10.00 -32.29
CA THR A 370 6.25 10.64 -31.10
C THR A 370 5.60 10.14 -29.82
N CYS A 371 6.36 10.16 -28.73
CA CYS A 371 5.80 9.82 -27.43
C CYS A 371 5.02 11.01 -26.89
N MET A 372 3.73 10.78 -26.64
CA MET A 372 2.81 11.79 -26.15
C MET A 372 2.91 11.95 -24.63
N SER A 373 2.30 13.00 -24.07
CA SER A 373 2.35 13.28 -22.62
C SER A 373 1.66 12.22 -21.76
N ASP A 374 0.74 11.47 -22.36
CA ASP A 374 0.08 10.30 -21.80
C ASP A 374 0.84 8.99 -22.08
N LEU A 375 2.11 9.08 -22.50
CA LEU A 375 3.04 7.94 -22.58
C LEU A 375 2.66 6.86 -23.60
N HIS A 376 1.92 7.22 -24.66
CA HIS A 376 1.77 6.35 -25.82
C HIS A 376 2.21 7.01 -27.11
N CYS A 377 2.55 6.17 -28.09
CA CYS A 377 3.01 6.62 -29.40
C CYS A 377 1.84 7.05 -30.29
N GLN A 378 1.97 8.22 -30.93
CA GLN A 378 1.05 8.72 -31.95
C GLN A 378 1.78 9.22 -33.19
#